data_AF-A0A2V8LXW9-F1
#
_entry.id   AF-A0A2V8LXW9-F1
#
_cell.length_a   1.000
_cell.length_b   1.000
_cell.length_c   1.000
_cell.angle_alpha   90.00
_cell.angle_beta   90.00
_cell.angle_gamma   90.00
#
_symmetry.space_group_name_H-M   'P 1'
#
loop_
_entity.id
_entity.type
_entity.pdbx_description
1 polymer ?
#
loop_
_entity_poly.entity_id
_entity_poly.type
_entity_poly.pdbx_seq_one_letter_code
_entity_poly.pdbx_strand_id
1 'polypeptide(L)'
;MWAKGGAELLDKIGPAIIAVHSAGGPFGYLVANERPNLVKAIVDVEGGWNPFAGQSRWGITGTPFVFDPPVKDPAELKLKDMPSPTGQGQGYKLQGEPARKLKNLQGIPIALITAESSGRNTAAKMAFLKQTGCTVEDVQLKDRGILGNGHFMMLETNRRQVFDVIAGWLQSKLQKS
;
A
#
# COMPACT_ATOMS: atom_id res chain seq x y z
N MET A 1 -7.00 -0.44 17.37
CA MET A 1 -6.51 0.90 17.77
C MET A 1 -6.21 1.76 16.55
N TRP A 2 -5.31 1.34 15.65
CA TRP A 2 -4.89 2.12 14.47
C TRP A 2 -6.03 2.53 13.52
N ALA A 3 -6.88 1.58 13.12
CA ALA A 3 -8.02 1.85 12.23
C ALA A 3 -8.97 2.90 12.82
N LYS A 4 -9.41 2.70 14.07
CA LYS A 4 -10.33 3.61 14.78
C LYS A 4 -9.73 5.00 14.98
N GLY A 5 -8.52 5.11 15.54
CA GLY A 5 -7.92 6.41 15.84
C GLY A 5 -7.63 7.24 14.59
N GLY A 6 -7.18 6.60 13.50
CA GLY A 6 -6.98 7.30 12.23
C GLY A 6 -8.29 7.71 11.56
N ALA A 7 -9.34 6.88 11.65
CA ALA A 7 -10.67 7.23 11.17
C ALA A 7 -11.25 8.45 11.91
N GLU A 8 -11.16 8.46 13.25
CA GLU A 8 -11.59 9.58 14.09
C GLU A 8 -10.80 10.86 13.79
N LEU A 9 -9.51 10.75 13.47
CA LEU A 9 -8.72 11.89 13.02
C LEU A 9 -9.24 12.45 11.70
N LEU A 10 -9.53 11.60 10.71
CA LEU A 10 -10.11 12.05 9.42
C LEU A 10 -11.49 12.68 9.60
N ASP A 11 -12.33 12.12 10.48
CA ASP A 11 -13.63 12.72 10.81
C ASP A 11 -13.48 14.15 11.36
N LYS A 12 -12.37 14.45 12.05
CA LYS A 12 -12.07 15.78 12.60
C LYS A 12 -11.44 16.75 11.59
N ILE A 13 -10.51 16.28 10.76
CA ILE A 13 -9.74 17.16 9.85
C ILE A 13 -10.30 17.24 8.43
N GLY A 14 -11.25 16.37 8.09
CA GLY A 14 -11.80 16.25 6.76
C GLY A 14 -10.91 15.45 5.80
N PRO A 15 -11.16 15.55 4.47
CA PRO A 15 -10.46 14.73 3.50
C PRO A 15 -8.96 14.99 3.45
N ALA A 16 -8.15 13.93 3.42
CA ALA A 16 -6.69 14.01 3.50
C ALA A 16 -5.98 12.99 2.60
N ILE A 17 -4.69 13.21 2.38
CA ILE A 17 -3.76 12.22 1.83
C ILE A 17 -3.10 11.51 3.01
N ILE A 18 -3.03 10.18 2.95
CA ILE A 18 -2.32 9.42 3.97
C ILE A 18 -0.93 9.04 3.43
N ALA A 19 0.11 9.56 4.05
CA ALA A 19 1.49 9.14 3.80
C ALA A 19 1.99 8.27 4.96
N VAL A 20 2.54 7.09 4.63
CA VAL A 20 3.05 6.13 5.62
C VAL A 20 4.47 5.70 5.27
N HIS A 21 5.20 5.21 6.27
CA HIS A 21 6.53 4.63 6.09
C HIS A 21 6.69 3.34 6.88
N SER A 22 7.39 2.36 6.30
CA SER A 22 7.83 1.15 6.99
C SER A 22 6.70 0.46 7.77
N ALA A 23 6.87 0.20 9.07
CA ALA A 23 5.83 -0.42 9.90
C ALA A 23 4.48 0.32 9.93
N GLY A 24 4.42 1.58 9.48
CA GLY A 24 3.20 2.35 9.29
C GLY A 24 2.38 1.93 8.07
N GLY A 25 2.91 1.14 7.14
CA GLY A 25 2.20 0.68 5.93
C GLY A 25 0.74 0.24 6.20
N PRO A 26 0.50 -0.77 7.06
CA PRO A 26 -0.84 -1.25 7.41
C PRO A 26 -1.80 -0.17 7.93
N PHE A 27 -1.30 0.87 8.61
CA PHE A 27 -2.13 1.96 9.14
C PHE A 27 -2.87 2.66 7.99
N GLY A 28 -2.20 3.00 6.90
CA GLY A 28 -2.81 3.76 5.81
C GLY A 28 -3.98 3.03 5.15
N TYR A 29 -3.82 1.73 4.90
CA TYR A 29 -4.86 0.90 4.31
C TYR A 29 -6.03 0.67 5.26
N LEU A 30 -5.78 0.48 6.56
CA LEU A 30 -6.85 0.29 7.54
C LEU A 30 -7.68 1.56 7.72
N VAL A 31 -7.05 2.73 7.78
CA VAL A 31 -7.76 4.00 7.90
C VAL A 31 -8.59 4.28 6.65
N ALA A 32 -8.03 4.03 5.46
CA ALA A 32 -8.77 4.15 4.21
C ALA A 32 -9.94 3.16 4.13
N ASN A 33 -9.79 1.94 4.64
CA ASN A 33 -10.88 0.98 4.74
C ASN A 33 -12.03 1.47 5.63
N GLU A 34 -11.74 2.21 6.71
CA GLU A 34 -12.76 2.75 7.62
C GLU A 34 -13.41 4.04 7.11
N ARG A 35 -12.67 4.89 6.40
CA ARG A 35 -13.13 6.20 5.89
C ARG A 35 -12.76 6.40 4.41
N PRO A 36 -13.27 5.55 3.51
CA PRO A 36 -12.84 5.55 2.12
C PRO A 36 -13.11 6.89 1.41
N ASN A 37 -14.21 7.57 1.78
CA ASN A 37 -14.61 8.84 1.19
C ASN A 37 -13.78 10.04 1.67
N LEU A 38 -12.99 9.89 2.75
CA LEU A 38 -12.13 10.93 3.29
C LEU A 38 -10.67 10.77 2.88
N VAL A 39 -10.29 9.65 2.26
CA VAL A 39 -8.92 9.44 1.79
C VAL A 39 -8.82 9.80 0.31
N LYS A 40 -8.03 10.82 0.00
CA LYS A 40 -7.81 11.31 -1.36
C LYS A 40 -6.76 10.49 -2.12
N ALA A 41 -5.72 10.03 -1.41
CA ALA A 41 -4.68 9.17 -1.95
C ALA A 41 -3.89 8.51 -0.79
N ILE A 42 -3.19 7.43 -1.09
CA ILE A 42 -2.22 6.79 -0.19
C ILE A 42 -0.83 6.87 -0.82
N VAL A 43 0.14 7.40 -0.07
CA VAL A 43 1.57 7.36 -0.41
C VAL A 43 2.24 6.39 0.57
N ASP A 44 2.53 5.20 0.11
CA ASP A 44 3.17 4.14 0.89
C ASP A 44 4.68 4.13 0.61
N VAL A 45 5.45 4.79 1.47
CA VAL A 45 6.91 4.84 1.36
C VAL A 45 7.50 3.59 2.00
N GLU A 46 7.79 2.59 1.19
CA GLU A 46 8.35 1.31 1.62
C GLU A 46 7.65 0.69 2.84
N GLY A 47 6.33 0.84 2.91
CA GLY A 47 5.55 0.27 3.98
C GLY A 47 5.73 -1.23 4.03
N GLY A 48 5.77 -1.74 5.25
CA GLY A 48 5.93 -3.14 5.52
C GLY A 48 4.70 -3.95 5.12
N TRP A 49 4.83 -5.22 5.45
CA TRP A 49 3.81 -6.26 5.42
C TRP A 49 3.48 -6.72 4.01
N ASN A 50 4.11 -7.85 3.66
CA ASN A 50 3.78 -8.62 2.48
C ASN A 50 2.42 -9.31 2.67
N PRO A 51 1.66 -9.50 1.58
CA PRO A 51 0.36 -10.13 1.65
C PRO A 51 0.46 -11.54 2.25
N PHE A 52 -0.38 -11.82 3.26
CA PHE A 52 -0.53 -13.14 3.88
C PHE A 52 0.75 -13.72 4.48
N ALA A 53 1.68 -12.85 4.92
CA ALA A 53 2.92 -13.22 5.58
C ALA A 53 2.99 -12.66 7.01
N GLY A 54 3.52 -13.46 7.94
CA GLY A 54 3.67 -13.09 9.35
C GLY A 54 2.34 -12.66 9.97
N GLN A 55 2.25 -11.41 10.41
CA GLN A 55 1.04 -10.84 11.04
C GLN A 55 -0.09 -10.52 10.04
N SER A 56 0.17 -10.57 8.73
CA SER A 56 -0.70 -10.02 7.69
C SER A 56 -1.77 -11.02 7.22
N ARG A 57 -2.57 -11.57 8.14
CA ARG A 57 -3.53 -12.65 7.81
C ARG A 57 -4.68 -12.22 6.88
N TRP A 58 -4.93 -10.92 6.70
CA TRP A 58 -6.05 -10.37 5.91
C TRP A 58 -5.57 -9.67 4.62
N GLY A 59 -4.46 -10.12 4.06
CA GLY A 59 -3.78 -9.44 2.95
C GLY A 59 -2.57 -8.74 3.51
N ILE A 60 -2.55 -7.41 3.49
CA ILE A 60 -1.42 -6.61 3.99
C ILE A 60 -1.62 -6.08 5.42
N THR A 61 -2.57 -6.67 6.15
CA THR A 61 -2.97 -6.26 7.51
C THR A 61 -3.28 -7.49 8.39
N GLY A 62 -3.19 -7.32 9.71
CA GLY A 62 -3.62 -8.33 10.70
C GLY A 62 -5.08 -8.20 11.12
N THR A 63 -5.74 -7.11 10.69
CA THR A 63 -7.16 -6.80 10.93
C THR A 63 -7.92 -6.92 9.60
N PRO A 64 -9.14 -7.49 9.60
CA PRO A 64 -9.93 -7.66 8.37
C PRO A 64 -10.17 -6.34 7.64
N PHE A 65 -10.14 -6.42 6.31
CA PHE A 65 -10.72 -5.41 5.44
C PHE A 65 -12.20 -5.69 5.19
N VAL A 66 -12.90 -4.72 4.60
CA VAL A 66 -14.23 -4.94 4.03
C VAL A 66 -14.09 -5.52 2.63
N PHE A 67 -14.11 -6.86 2.56
CA PHE A 67 -14.12 -7.60 1.29
C PHE A 67 -15.50 -7.62 0.63
N ASP A 68 -15.50 -7.76 -0.69
CA ASP A 68 -16.69 -8.05 -1.50
C ASP A 68 -16.40 -9.19 -2.51
N PRO A 69 -17.09 -10.33 -2.44
CA PRO A 69 -18.01 -10.75 -1.38
C PRO A 69 -17.39 -10.74 0.05
N PRO A 70 -18.19 -10.63 1.12
CA PRO A 70 -17.68 -10.61 2.49
C PRO A 70 -16.86 -11.86 2.86
N VAL A 71 -15.91 -11.68 3.79
CA VAL A 71 -15.06 -12.74 4.34
C VAL A 71 -15.15 -12.69 5.86
N LYS A 72 -15.46 -13.81 6.50
CA LYS A 72 -15.51 -13.92 7.96
C LYS A 72 -14.28 -14.62 8.53
N ASP A 73 -13.69 -15.52 7.76
CA ASP A 73 -12.46 -16.24 8.09
C ASP A 73 -11.40 -16.11 6.98
N PRO A 74 -10.13 -15.77 7.29
CA PRO A 74 -9.06 -15.73 6.28
C PRO A 74 -8.91 -17.00 5.45
N ALA A 75 -9.24 -18.17 5.99
CA ALA A 75 -9.18 -19.45 5.28
C ALA A 75 -10.07 -19.46 4.03
N GLU A 76 -11.15 -18.68 4.02
CA GLU A 76 -12.03 -18.57 2.86
C GLU A 76 -11.34 -17.95 1.64
N LEU A 77 -10.23 -17.22 1.82
CA LEU A 77 -9.47 -16.58 0.74
C LEU A 77 -8.69 -17.59 -0.12
N LYS A 78 -8.62 -18.86 0.31
CA LYS A 78 -8.05 -20.00 -0.44
C LYS A 78 -6.70 -19.66 -1.07
N LEU A 79 -5.75 -19.27 -0.24
CA LEU A 79 -4.48 -18.69 -0.68
C LEU A 79 -3.70 -19.63 -1.60
N LYS A 80 -3.01 -19.04 -2.57
CA LYS A 80 -2.09 -19.71 -3.50
C LYS A 80 -0.69 -19.15 -3.35
N ASP A 81 0.30 -20.04 -3.37
CA ASP A 81 1.71 -19.64 -3.43
C ASP A 81 2.07 -19.14 -4.84
N MET A 82 2.81 -18.05 -4.87
CA MET A 82 3.36 -17.40 -6.06
C MET A 82 4.88 -17.49 -6.00
N PRO A 83 5.56 -17.67 -7.14
CA PRO A 83 7.02 -17.70 -7.18
C PRO A 83 7.62 -16.37 -6.75
N SER A 84 8.91 -16.38 -6.37
CA SER A 84 9.62 -15.14 -6.10
C SER A 84 9.60 -14.21 -7.32
N PRO A 85 9.31 -12.91 -7.16
CA PRO A 85 9.33 -11.95 -8.26
C PRO A 85 10.67 -11.86 -9.00
N THR A 86 11.79 -12.19 -8.33
CA THR A 86 13.14 -12.18 -8.92
C THR A 86 13.57 -13.56 -9.41
N GLY A 87 12.72 -14.59 -9.28
CA GLY A 87 13.09 -15.99 -9.51
C GLY A 87 14.01 -16.58 -8.43
N GLN A 88 14.46 -15.77 -7.47
CA GLN A 88 15.37 -16.17 -6.39
C GLN A 88 14.77 -15.80 -5.03
N GLY A 89 14.92 -16.68 -4.04
CA GLY A 89 14.40 -16.45 -2.68
C GLY A 89 12.94 -16.89 -2.51
N GLN A 90 12.33 -16.42 -1.41
CA GLN A 90 10.99 -16.86 -1.01
C GLN A 90 9.91 -16.24 -1.91
N GLY A 91 8.94 -17.07 -2.30
CA GLY A 91 7.71 -16.62 -2.94
C GLY A 91 6.80 -15.79 -2.01
N TYR A 92 5.60 -15.49 -2.49
CA TYR A 92 4.57 -14.79 -1.72
C TYR A 92 3.22 -15.45 -1.94
N LYS A 93 2.19 -15.03 -1.20
CA LYS A 93 0.84 -15.61 -1.30
C LYS A 93 -0.14 -14.59 -1.87
N LEU A 94 -1.11 -15.08 -2.64
CA LEU A 94 -2.26 -14.33 -3.14
C LEU A 94 -3.55 -15.11 -2.87
N GLN A 95 -4.70 -14.48 -3.09
CA GLN A 95 -5.99 -15.17 -3.00
C GLN A 95 -6.13 -16.21 -4.12
N GLY A 96 -6.91 -17.26 -3.86
CA GLY A 96 -7.43 -18.13 -4.91
C GLY A 96 -8.51 -17.40 -5.72
N GLU A 97 -8.60 -17.71 -7.02
CA GLU A 97 -9.61 -17.11 -7.89
C GLU A 97 -10.98 -17.80 -7.76
N PRO A 98 -12.10 -17.06 -7.89
CA PRO A 98 -12.17 -15.61 -8.08
C PRO A 98 -11.82 -14.84 -6.80
N ALA A 99 -10.88 -13.90 -6.92
CA ALA A 99 -10.42 -13.11 -5.78
C ALA A 99 -11.46 -12.09 -5.32
N ARG A 100 -11.64 -11.99 -4.00
CA ARG A 100 -12.53 -11.00 -3.38
C ARG A 100 -11.89 -9.62 -3.42
N LYS A 101 -12.72 -8.60 -3.62
CA LYS A 101 -12.29 -7.22 -3.84
C LYS A 101 -12.28 -6.43 -2.54
N LEU A 102 -11.36 -5.48 -2.42
CA LEU A 102 -11.28 -4.58 -1.27
C LEU A 102 -12.12 -3.34 -1.56
N LYS A 103 -13.45 -3.47 -1.47
CA LYS A 103 -14.38 -2.48 -2.00
C LYS A 103 -14.15 -1.05 -1.51
N ASN A 104 -13.72 -0.89 -0.25
CA ASN A 104 -13.47 0.42 0.34
C ASN A 104 -12.13 1.04 -0.10
N LEU A 105 -11.22 0.27 -0.70
CA LEU A 105 -9.97 0.81 -1.24
C LEU A 105 -10.06 1.11 -2.75
N GLN A 106 -11.13 0.65 -3.41
CA GLN A 106 -11.32 0.91 -4.83
C GLN A 106 -11.58 2.40 -5.07
N GLY A 107 -10.97 2.96 -6.12
CA GLY A 107 -11.07 4.38 -6.45
C GLY A 107 -10.12 5.30 -5.67
N ILE A 108 -9.40 4.80 -4.66
CA ILE A 108 -8.33 5.55 -4.00
C ILE A 108 -7.02 5.30 -4.76
N PRO A 109 -6.35 6.35 -5.30
CA PRO A 109 -5.02 6.19 -5.88
C PRO A 109 -3.98 5.82 -4.82
N ILE A 110 -3.16 4.82 -5.11
CA ILE A 110 -2.10 4.33 -4.21
C ILE A 110 -0.75 4.37 -4.94
N ALA A 111 0.25 5.00 -4.33
CA ALA A 111 1.64 4.93 -4.77
C ALA A 111 2.45 4.09 -3.79
N LEU A 112 3.22 3.12 -4.29
CA LEU A 112 4.28 2.45 -3.53
C LEU A 112 5.61 3.09 -3.91
N ILE A 113 6.23 3.85 -2.99
CA ILE A 113 7.51 4.51 -3.24
C ILE A 113 8.64 3.60 -2.78
N THR A 114 9.62 3.33 -3.65
CA THR A 114 10.76 2.44 -3.36
C THR A 114 12.08 3.11 -3.74
N ALA A 115 13.04 3.06 -2.81
CA ALA A 115 14.39 3.54 -3.03
C ALA A 115 15.31 2.43 -3.54
N GLU A 116 16.30 2.81 -4.34
CA GLU A 116 17.19 1.87 -5.04
C GLU A 116 17.98 0.96 -4.08
N SER A 117 18.55 1.52 -3.02
CA SER A 117 19.49 0.83 -2.12
C SER A 117 18.84 0.33 -0.83
N SER A 118 17.50 0.40 -0.71
CA SER A 118 16.80 -0.02 0.52
C SER A 118 16.67 -1.54 0.67
N GLY A 119 16.84 -2.29 -0.43
CA GLY A 119 16.58 -3.74 -0.47
C GLY A 119 15.09 -4.10 -0.39
N ARG A 120 14.18 -3.13 -0.48
CA ARG A 120 12.73 -3.37 -0.46
C ARG A 120 12.22 -3.78 -1.84
N ASN A 121 11.15 -4.57 -1.85
CA ASN A 121 10.49 -5.04 -3.05
C ASN A 121 8.96 -4.93 -2.87
N THR A 122 8.29 -4.32 -3.84
CA THR A 122 6.86 -4.04 -3.81
C THR A 122 6.02 -5.05 -4.59
N ALA A 123 6.63 -5.98 -5.33
CA ALA A 123 5.93 -6.84 -6.29
C ALA A 123 4.79 -7.67 -5.66
N ALA A 124 5.01 -8.25 -4.48
CA ALA A 124 3.96 -8.99 -3.77
C ALA A 124 2.77 -8.10 -3.38
N LYS A 125 3.05 -6.91 -2.82
CA LYS A 125 2.03 -5.92 -2.43
C LYS A 125 1.29 -5.38 -3.66
N MET A 126 2.02 -5.05 -4.73
CA MET A 126 1.47 -4.66 -6.03
C MET A 126 0.50 -5.71 -6.58
N ALA A 127 0.90 -6.98 -6.59
CA ALA A 127 0.07 -8.07 -7.10
C ALA A 127 -1.21 -8.22 -6.26
N PHE A 128 -1.11 -8.17 -4.94
CA PHE A 128 -2.28 -8.24 -4.05
C PHE A 128 -3.25 -7.05 -4.24
N LEU A 129 -2.74 -5.83 -4.27
CA LEU A 129 -3.56 -4.62 -4.46
C LEU A 129 -4.25 -4.63 -5.83
N LYS A 130 -3.56 -5.05 -6.89
CA LYS A 130 -4.18 -5.24 -8.22
C LYS A 130 -5.23 -6.35 -8.20
N GLN A 131 -4.94 -7.51 -7.62
CA GLN A 131 -5.87 -8.65 -7.54
C GLN A 131 -7.17 -8.26 -6.83
N THR A 132 -7.08 -7.41 -5.81
CA THR A 132 -8.21 -6.92 -5.02
C THR A 132 -8.94 -5.72 -5.63
N GLY A 133 -8.55 -5.28 -6.83
CA GLY A 133 -9.22 -4.21 -7.58
C GLY A 133 -8.84 -2.80 -7.16
N CYS A 134 -7.71 -2.62 -6.47
CA CYS A 134 -7.18 -1.30 -6.11
C CYS A 134 -6.40 -0.68 -7.28
N THR A 135 -6.42 0.65 -7.38
CA THR A 135 -5.60 1.40 -8.32
C THR A 135 -4.25 1.72 -7.68
N VAL A 136 -3.21 0.96 -8.04
CA VAL A 136 -1.88 1.08 -7.45
C VAL A 136 -0.79 1.25 -8.52
N GLU A 137 0.15 2.14 -8.22
CA GLU A 137 1.35 2.40 -9.02
C GLU A 137 2.62 2.10 -8.23
N ASP A 138 3.59 1.46 -8.89
CA ASP A 138 4.92 1.27 -8.35
C ASP A 138 5.80 2.44 -8.78
N VAL A 139 6.26 3.23 -7.81
CA VAL A 139 7.06 4.43 -8.02
C VAL A 139 8.48 4.13 -7.52
N GLN A 140 9.27 3.54 -8.41
CA GLN A 140 10.69 3.30 -8.19
C GLN A 140 11.46 4.61 -8.39
N LEU A 141 12.23 5.03 -7.40
CA LEU A 141 13.04 6.25 -7.46
C LEU A 141 14.14 6.15 -8.54
N LYS A 142 14.72 4.96 -8.71
CA LYS A 142 15.76 4.70 -9.73
C LYS A 142 15.29 4.98 -11.16
N ASP A 143 14.02 4.71 -11.45
CA ASP A 143 13.43 4.94 -12.79
C ASP A 143 13.31 6.44 -13.11
N ARG A 144 13.55 7.31 -12.12
CA ARG A 144 13.55 8.77 -12.21
C ARG A 144 14.95 9.36 -12.01
N GLY A 145 16.00 8.53 -12.08
CA GLY A 145 17.39 8.95 -11.89
C GLY A 145 17.76 9.31 -10.45
N ILE A 146 16.91 8.96 -9.47
CA ILE A 146 17.17 9.18 -8.05
C ILE A 146 17.76 7.89 -7.47
N LEU A 147 19.07 7.91 -7.20
CA LEU A 147 19.89 6.76 -6.86
C LEU A 147 20.51 6.90 -5.47
N GLY A 148 20.96 5.78 -4.90
CA GLY A 148 21.68 5.73 -3.62
C GLY A 148 20.82 5.88 -2.37
N ASN A 149 19.53 6.19 -2.50
CA ASN A 149 18.65 6.29 -1.34
C ASN A 149 18.45 4.95 -0.62
N GLY A 150 18.44 4.99 0.70
CA GLY A 150 18.10 3.88 1.58
C GLY A 150 16.64 3.90 2.03
N HIS A 151 16.34 3.07 3.04
CA HIS A 151 14.97 2.88 3.55
C HIS A 151 14.36 4.16 4.15
N PHE A 152 15.20 5.09 4.62
CA PHE A 152 14.79 6.36 5.22
C PHE A 152 14.99 7.53 4.26
N MET A 153 14.73 7.32 2.96
CA MET A 153 14.88 8.29 1.86
C MET A 153 14.34 9.70 2.12
N MET A 154 13.31 9.83 2.98
CA MET A 154 12.73 11.13 3.36
C MET A 154 13.61 11.97 4.32
N LEU A 155 14.61 11.35 4.95
CA LEU A 155 15.54 11.97 5.89
C LEU A 155 16.92 12.22 5.28
N GLU A 156 17.18 11.68 4.09
CA GLU A 156 18.50 11.70 3.45
C GLU A 156 18.79 13.05 2.77
N THR A 157 20.04 13.27 2.35
CA THR A 157 20.53 14.58 1.87
C THR A 157 19.82 15.07 0.61
N ASN A 158 19.42 14.15 -0.27
CA ASN A 158 18.66 14.42 -1.49
C ASN A 158 17.14 14.28 -1.31
N ARG A 159 16.62 14.23 -0.07
CA ARG A 159 15.17 14.09 0.24
C ARG A 159 14.26 15.03 -0.54
N ARG A 160 14.76 16.20 -0.97
CA ARG A 160 13.99 17.11 -1.83
C ARG A 160 13.54 16.45 -3.13
N GLN A 161 14.43 15.69 -3.77
CA GLN A 161 14.10 14.94 -5.00
C GLN A 161 12.99 13.91 -4.74
N VAL A 162 13.06 13.21 -3.60
CA VAL A 162 12.01 12.27 -3.18
C VAL A 162 10.67 12.97 -2.99
N PHE A 163 10.67 14.13 -2.30
CA PHE A 163 9.46 14.92 -2.11
C PHE A 163 8.88 15.45 -3.43
N ASP A 164 9.73 15.88 -4.36
CA ASP A 164 9.28 16.37 -5.67
C ASP A 164 8.62 15.24 -6.49
N VAL A 165 9.11 14.00 -6.39
CA VAL A 165 8.45 12.82 -6.99
C VAL A 165 7.07 12.57 -6.39
N ILE A 166 6.96 12.57 -5.06
CA ILE A 166 5.69 12.35 -4.36
C ILE A 166 4.70 13.47 -4.70
N ALA A 167 5.15 14.72 -4.66
CA ALA A 167 4.32 15.89 -4.98
C ALA A 167 3.83 15.86 -6.44
N GLY A 168 4.71 15.55 -7.39
CA GLY A 168 4.36 15.42 -8.80
C GLY A 168 3.35 14.30 -9.04
N TRP A 169 3.54 13.15 -8.39
CA TRP A 169 2.56 12.06 -8.45
C TRP A 169 1.19 12.50 -7.91
N LEU A 170 1.15 13.12 -6.73
CA LEU A 170 -0.09 13.62 -6.13
C LEU A 170 -0.79 14.65 -7.03
N GLN A 171 -0.06 15.59 -7.63
CA GLN A 171 -0.61 16.55 -8.58
C GLN A 171 -1.27 15.84 -9.76
N SER A 172 -0.62 14.83 -10.34
CA SER A 172 -1.16 14.07 -11.47
C SER A 172 -2.45 13.29 -11.14
N LYS A 173 -2.68 12.95 -9.86
CA LYS A 173 -3.85 12.17 -9.43
C LYS A 173 -4.98 13.03 -8.89
N LEU A 174 -4.67 14.19 -8.33
CA LEU A 174 -5.61 15.01 -7.57
C LEU A 174 -6.00 16.31 -8.24
N GLN A 175 -5.34 16.70 -9.34
CA GLN A 175 -5.83 17.81 -10.15
C GLN A 175 -7.18 17.44 -10.77
N LYS A 176 -8.20 18.24 -10.45
CA LYS A 176 -9.49 18.21 -11.14
C LYS A 176 -9.28 18.73 -12.56
N SER A 177 -9.85 18.03 -13.54
CA SER A 177 -10.22 18.66 -14.82
C SER A 177 -11.22 19.79 -14.58
#